data_AF-W9XSY7-F1
#
_entry.id   AF-W9XSY7-F1
#
_cell.length_a   1.000
_cell.length_b   1.000
_cell.length_c   1.000
_cell.angle_alpha   90.00
_cell.angle_beta   90.00
_cell.angle_gamma   90.00
#
_symmetry.space_group_name_H-M   'P 1'
#
loop_
_entity.id
_entity.type
_entity.pdbx_description
1 polymer ?
#
loop_
_entity_poly.entity_id
_entity_poly.type
_entity_poly.pdbx_seq_one_letter_code
_entity_poly.pdbx_strand_id
1 'polypeptide(L)' 'MSAASEEDEIQEEDSEVDSAYASPVVKVIVGSPAQVFLIHKNRLTEASEFFRACLSTDRTTKEPNHSSRGPVSSL' A
#
# COMPACT_ATOMS: atom_id res chain seq x y z
N MET A 1 -41.75 39.31 -23.67
CA MET A 1 -40.28 39.17 -23.57
C MET A 1 -40.02 37.81 -22.96
N SER A 2 -39.58 36.85 -23.77
CA SER A 2 -39.31 35.47 -23.35
C SER A 2 -37.95 35.44 -22.65
N ALA A 3 -37.89 34.90 -21.44
CA ALA A 3 -36.64 34.66 -20.74
C ALA A 3 -35.97 33.41 -21.33
N ALA A 4 -34.73 33.57 -21.82
CA ALA A 4 -33.89 32.47 -22.25
C ALA A 4 -33.48 31.65 -21.01
N SER A 5 -33.65 30.34 -21.07
CA SER A 5 -33.05 29.42 -20.11
C SER A 5 -31.63 29.15 -20.57
N GLU A 6 -30.66 29.49 -19.74
CA GLU A 6 -29.26 29.11 -19.92
C GLU A 6 -29.09 27.73 -19.29
N GLU A 7 -28.97 26.73 -20.15
CA GLU A 7 -28.59 25.37 -19.80
C GLU A 7 -27.09 25.35 -19.49
N ASP A 8 -26.78 25.25 -18.19
CA ASP A 8 -25.43 25.15 -17.64
C ASP A 8 -24.89 23.74 -17.93
N GLU A 9 -24.15 23.62 -19.03
CA GLU A 9 -23.46 22.41 -19.45
C GLU A 9 -22.27 22.16 -18.50
N ILE A 10 -22.52 21.38 -17.45
CA ILE A 10 -21.48 20.81 -16.58
C ILE A 10 -20.54 19.96 -17.43
N GLN A 11 -19.40 20.54 -17.81
CA GLN A 11 -18.28 19.81 -18.37
C GLN A 11 -17.79 18.82 -17.31
N GLU A 12 -17.99 17.54 -17.57
CA GLU A 12 -17.35 16.47 -16.80
C GLU A 12 -15.85 16.52 -17.10
N GLU A 13 -15.12 17.31 -16.32
CA GLU A 13 -13.67 17.18 -16.21
C GLU A 13 -13.40 15.77 -15.69
N ASP A 14 -13.06 14.87 -16.62
CA ASP A 14 -12.39 13.60 -16.34
C ASP A 14 -11.11 13.93 -15.55
N SER A 15 -11.26 14.06 -14.24
CA SER A 15 -10.14 14.20 -13.31
C SER A 15 -9.39 12.89 -13.38
N GLU A 16 -8.29 12.88 -14.14
CA GLU A 16 -7.30 11.82 -14.11
C GLU A 16 -6.80 11.72 -12.66
N VAL A 17 -7.46 10.88 -11.85
CA VAL A 17 -7.02 10.55 -10.50
C VAL A 17 -5.64 9.95 -10.64
N ASP A 18 -4.62 10.72 -10.23
CA ASP A 18 -3.22 10.35 -10.32
C ASP A 18 -3.01 8.98 -9.64
N SER A 19 -2.93 7.96 -10.48
CA SER A 19 -2.75 6.56 -10.09
C SER A 19 -1.43 6.33 -9.32
N ALA A 20 -0.56 7.34 -9.23
CA ALA A 20 0.61 7.32 -8.36
C ALA A 20 0.27 7.02 -6.88
N TYR A 21 -0.93 7.40 -6.41
CA TYR A 21 -1.39 7.08 -5.04
C TYR A 21 -1.95 5.66 -4.89
N ALA A 22 -2.20 4.93 -5.98
CA ALA A 22 -2.66 3.54 -5.94
C ALA A 22 -1.52 2.53 -5.75
N SER A 23 -0.25 2.98 -5.70
CA SER A 23 0.90 2.08 -5.55
C SER A 23 1.01 1.54 -4.13
N PRO A 24 1.11 0.21 -3.92
CA PRO A 24 1.19 -0.38 -2.59
C PRO A 24 2.39 0.15 -1.80
N VAL A 25 2.18 0.44 -0.51
CA VAL A 25 3.19 1.01 0.40
C VAL A 25 3.87 -0.11 1.20
N VAL A 26 5.19 0.01 1.36
CA VAL A 26 6.04 -0.91 2.12
C VAL A 26 6.54 -0.22 3.38
N LYS A 27 6.49 -0.93 4.52
CA LYS A 27 7.07 -0.48 5.79
C LYS A 27 8.54 -0.92 5.88
N VAL A 28 9.45 0.03 5.96
CA VAL A 28 10.90 -0.21 6.14
C VAL A 28 11.29 0.15 7.56
N ILE A 29 11.95 -0.77 8.27
CA ILE A 29 12.39 -0.59 9.65
C ILE A 29 13.93 -0.64 9.67
N VAL A 30 14.57 0.40 10.20
CA VAL A 30 16.03 0.56 10.18
C VAL A 30 16.57 0.80 11.59
N GLY A 31 17.65 0.11 11.94
CA GLY A 31 18.47 0.40 13.12
C GLY A 31 17.89 -0.05 14.47
N SER A 32 18.59 0.35 15.53
CA SER A 32 18.20 0.24 16.93
C SER A 32 18.64 1.51 17.69
N PRO A 33 17.71 2.35 18.19
CA PRO A 33 16.27 2.17 18.18
C PRO A 33 15.68 2.18 16.77
N ALA A 34 14.57 1.45 16.59
CA ALA A 34 13.96 1.24 15.28
C ALA A 34 13.36 2.54 14.73
N GLN A 35 13.79 2.93 13.53
CA GLN A 35 13.15 3.98 12.75
C GLN A 35 12.28 3.37 11.65
N VAL A 36 11.07 3.92 11.46
CA VAL A 36 10.06 3.39 10.54
C VAL A 36 9.82 4.36 9.40
N PHE A 37 9.86 3.85 8.16
CA PHE A 37 9.54 4.58 6.95
C PHE A 37 8.42 3.89 6.18
N LEU A 38 7.53 4.67 5.59
CA LEU A 38 6.49 4.20 4.69
C LEU A 38 6.83 4.69 3.28
N ILE A 39 7.12 3.76 2.37
CA ILE A 39 7.64 4.09 1.03
C ILE A 39 6.85 3.29 -0.01
N HIS A 40 6.49 3.91 -1.12
CA HIS A 40 5.83 3.18 -2.21
C HIS A 40 6.74 2.10 -2.80
N LYS A 41 6.17 0.92 -3.07
CA LYS A 41 6.87 -0.24 -3.59
C LYS A 41 7.63 0.09 -4.87
N ASN A 42 7.01 0.82 -5.81
CA ASN A 42 7.63 1.20 -7.08
C ASN A 42 8.96 1.95 -6.88
N ARG A 43 8.98 2.95 -5.99
CA ARG A 43 10.18 3.74 -5.68
C ARG A 43 11.32 2.87 -5.17
N LEU A 44 11.04 1.90 -4.31
CA LEU A 44 12.06 0.97 -3.81
C LEU A 44 12.56 0.04 -4.92
N THR A 45 11.68 -0.49 -5.77
CA THR A 45 12.07 -1.39 -6.86
C THR A 45 12.83 -0.70 -7.99
N GLU A 46 12.56 0.58 -8.24
CA GLU A 46 13.30 1.41 -9.19
C GLU A 46 14.68 1.78 -8.65
N ALA A 47 14.77 2.08 -7.35
CA ALA A 47 16.00 2.53 -6.72
C ALA A 47 17.04 1.41 -6.50
N SER A 48 16.63 0.14 -6.42
CA SER A 48 17.55 -0.95 -6.11
C SER A 48 17.11 -2.31 -6.62
N GLU A 49 18.05 -3.05 -7.21
CA GLU A 49 17.84 -4.45 -7.60
C GLU A 49 17.58 -5.36 -6.39
N PHE A 50 18.16 -5.05 -5.24
CA PHE A 50 17.92 -5.76 -3.99
C PHE A 50 16.45 -5.68 -3.59
N PHE A 51 15.91 -4.46 -3.51
CA PHE A 51 14.50 -4.26 -3.17
C PHE A 51 13.57 -4.83 -4.24
N ARG A 52 13.94 -4.71 -5.52
CA ARG A 52 13.22 -5.37 -6.63
C ARG A 52 13.12 -6.87 -6.42
N ALA A 53 14.21 -7.54 -6.08
CA ALA A 53 14.22 -8.98 -5.82
C ALA A 53 13.42 -9.35 -4.55
N CYS A 54 13.59 -8.60 -3.46
CA CYS A 54 12.88 -8.88 -2.20
C CYS A 54 11.37 -8.68 -2.29
N LEU A 55 10.91 -7.68 -3.04
CA LEU A 55 9.50 -7.29 -3.12
C LEU A 55 8.75 -7.95 -4.28
N SER A 56 9.42 -8.74 -5.12
CA SER A 56 8.82 -9.51 -6.23
C SER A 56 8.43 -10.93 -5.82
N THR A 57 8.85 -11.41 -4.64
CA THR A 57 8.49 -12.74 -4.17
C THR A 57 7.25 -12.67 -3.27
N ASP A 58 6.15 -13.34 -3.65
CA ASP A 58 4.94 -13.54 -2.82
C ASP A 58 5.17 -14.51 -1.64
N ARG A 59 6.34 -14.45 -1.02
CA ARG A 59 6.60 -15.16 0.23
C ARG A 59 6.01 -14.34 1.36
N THR A 60 4.70 -14.41 1.47
CA THR A 60 3.99 -14.07 2.70
C THR A 60 4.63 -14.90 3.81
N THR A 61 5.52 -14.28 4.58
CA THR A 61 5.89 -14.79 5.90
C THR A 61 4.60 -14.76 6.70
N LYS A 62 3.85 -15.87 6.66
CA LYS A 62 2.84 -16.17 7.64
C LYS A 62 3.52 -15.97 8.99
N GLU A 63 3.00 -15.05 9.79
CA GLU A 63 3.44 -14.90 11.16
C GLU A 63 3.48 -16.30 11.80
N PRO A 64 4.48 -16.61 12.65
CA PRO A 64 4.43 -17.83 13.43
C PRO A 64 3.14 -17.74 14.27
N ASN A 65 2.13 -18.50 13.84
CA ASN A 65 0.89 -18.66 14.57
C ASN A 65 1.29 -19.23 15.94
N HIS A 66 1.35 -18.37 16.94
CA HIS A 66 1.37 -18.74 18.34
C HIS A 66 0.00 -19.33 18.68
N SER A 67 -0.36 -20.46 18.05
CA SER A 67 -1.43 -21.31 18.51
C SER A 67 -0.97 -21.82 19.87
N SER A 68 -1.52 -21.20 20.90
CA SER A 68 -1.32 -21.57 22.30
C SER A 68 -1.64 -23.05 22.44
N ARG A 69 -0.59 -23.87 22.48
CA ARG A 69 -0.66 -25.27 22.87
C ARG A 69 -1.24 -25.25 24.30
N GLY A 70 -2.52 -25.62 24.43
CA GLY A 70 -3.17 -25.74 25.73
C GLY A 70 -2.36 -26.66 26.65
N PRO A 71 -2.40 -26.44 27.97
CA PRO A 71 -1.69 -27.32 28.89
C PRO A 71 -2.27 -28.73 28.75
N VAL A 72 -1.42 -29.68 28.38
CA VAL A 72 -1.72 -31.10 28.57
C VAL A 72 -1.68 -31.36 30.07
N SER A 73 -2.85 -31.38 30.71
CA SER A 73 -2.98 -31.93 32.06
C SER A 73 -2.81 -33.44 31.94
N SER A 74 -1.61 -33.94 32.24
CA SER A 74 -1.38 -35.36 32.49
C SER A 74 -2.09 -35.77 33.79
N LEU A 75 -2.64 -36.98 33.75
CA LEU A 75 -3.43 -37.66 34.79
C LEU A 75 -2.74 -37.70 36.16
#